data_AF-A0A815YDG1-F1
#
_entry.id   AF-A0A815YDG1-F1
#
_cell.length_a   1.000
_cell.length_b   1.000
_cell.length_c   1.000
_cell.angle_alpha   90.00
_cell.angle_beta   90.00
_cell.angle_gamma   90.00
#
_symmetry.space_group_name_H-M   'P 1'
#
loop_
_entity.id
_entity.type
_entity.pdbx_description
1 polymer ?
#
loop_
_entity_poly.entity_id
_entity_poly.type
_entity_poly.pdbx_seq_one_letter_code
_entity_poly.pdbx_strand_id
1 'polypeptide(L)'
;MKKERHEHLLNEYSKIIGIYVRLDDLCQSIKEQVDLVNRQIQAFSFFDQHEKSTKELSKQSAAFLWFQLFNYVVARLPQNQQAKQQMVQIFKDYYRGNESEIKLIEEFEKTYRSEYALHSKKKKV
;
A
#
# COMPACT_ATOMS: atom_id res chain seq x y z
N MET A 1 -13.44 37.68 2.24
CA MET A 1 -12.62 38.86 1.89
C MET A 1 -11.10 38.71 2.02
N LYS A 2 -10.51 38.09 3.06
CA LYS A 2 -9.02 37.95 3.11
C LYS A 2 -8.45 36.71 2.38
N LYS A 3 -9.22 35.64 2.23
CA LYS A 3 -8.76 34.37 1.63
C LYS A 3 -8.53 34.48 0.11
N GLU A 4 -9.55 34.93 -0.62
CA GLU A 4 -9.56 35.08 -2.09
C GLU A 4 -8.40 35.92 -2.62
N ARG A 5 -7.97 36.92 -1.85
CA ARG A 5 -6.87 37.81 -2.23
C ARG A 5 -5.53 37.10 -2.34
N HIS A 6 -5.34 36.02 -1.60
CA HIS A 6 -4.07 35.29 -1.52
C HIS A 6 -4.12 33.96 -2.29
N GLU A 7 -5.26 33.56 -2.88
CA GLU A 7 -5.40 32.28 -3.60
C GLU A 7 -4.41 32.13 -4.76
N HIS A 8 -3.98 33.23 -5.38
CA HIS A 8 -2.94 33.20 -6.42
C HIS A 8 -1.62 32.57 -5.93
N LEU A 9 -1.29 32.68 -4.64
CA LEU A 9 -0.08 32.11 -4.06
C LEU A 9 -0.08 30.58 -4.05
N LEU A 10 -1.26 29.94 -4.06
CA LEU A 10 -1.38 28.48 -4.16
C LEU A 10 -0.92 27.97 -5.53
N ASN A 11 -1.16 28.76 -6.58
CA ASN A 11 -0.75 28.42 -7.93
C ASN A 11 0.72 28.78 -8.19
N GLU A 12 1.22 29.83 -7.53
CA GLU A 12 2.60 30.30 -7.70
C GLU A 12 3.61 29.47 -6.89
N TYR A 13 3.20 28.96 -5.71
CA TYR A 13 4.08 28.19 -4.82
C TYR A 13 3.47 26.83 -4.49
N SER A 14 3.99 25.79 -5.14
CA SER A 14 3.58 24.40 -4.92
C SER A 14 3.82 23.87 -3.50
N LYS A 15 4.61 24.58 -2.68
CA LYS A 15 4.88 24.26 -1.28
C LYS A 15 3.79 24.75 -0.32
N ILE A 16 2.90 25.64 -0.77
CA ILE A 16 1.82 26.16 0.05
C ILE A 16 0.65 25.18 -0.01
N ILE A 17 0.37 24.52 1.11
CA ILE A 17 -0.66 23.48 1.21
C ILE A 17 -2.08 24.09 1.26
N GLY A 18 -2.22 25.31 1.77
CA GLY A 18 -3.50 26.00 1.83
C GLY A 18 -3.40 27.35 2.53
N ILE A 19 -4.44 28.17 2.35
CA ILE A 19 -4.56 29.49 2.97
C ILE A 19 -5.72 29.45 3.95
N TYR A 20 -5.41 29.65 5.22
CA TYR A 20 -6.35 29.48 6.32
C TYR A 20 -6.58 30.81 7.02
N VAL A 21 -7.84 31.23 7.09
CA VAL A 21 -8.24 32.46 7.79
C VAL A 21 -8.77 32.16 9.19
N ARG A 22 -9.25 30.94 9.42
CA ARG A 22 -9.71 30.45 10.73
C ARG A 22 -8.72 29.45 11.28
N LEU A 23 -8.51 29.50 12.60
CA LEU A 23 -7.59 28.61 13.30
C LEU A 23 -8.05 27.15 13.22
N ASP A 24 -9.35 26.90 13.31
CA ASP A 24 -9.90 25.54 13.24
C ASP A 24 -9.60 24.87 11.89
N ASP A 25 -9.73 25.60 10.78
CA ASP A 25 -9.43 25.10 9.44
C ASP A 25 -7.94 24.76 9.28
N LEU A 26 -7.06 25.57 9.89
CA LEU A 26 -5.63 25.32 9.92
C LEU A 26 -5.31 24.07 10.73
N CYS A 27 -5.86 23.96 11.94
CA CYS A 27 -5.66 22.81 12.81
C CYS A 27 -6.18 21.52 12.17
N GLN A 28 -7.31 21.59 11.47
CA GLN A 28 -7.87 20.46 10.74
C GLN A 28 -6.96 20.04 9.57
N SER A 29 -6.47 21.00 8.77
CA SER A 29 -5.53 20.70 7.69
C SER A 29 -4.22 20.08 8.22
N ILE A 30 -3.67 20.60 9.32
CA ILE A 30 -2.46 20.03 9.94
C ILE A 30 -2.71 18.58 10.35
N LYS A 31 -3.85 18.27 10.99
CA LYS A 31 -4.21 16.90 11.37
C LYS A 31 -4.31 15.99 10.15
N GLU A 32 -4.97 16.43 9.08
CA GLU A 32 -5.10 15.65 7.84
C GLU A 32 -3.74 15.38 7.19
N GLN A 33 -2.84 16.36 7.18
CA GLN A 33 -1.48 16.19 6.66
C GLN A 33 -0.65 15.23 7.53
N VAL A 34 -0.75 15.34 8.85
CA VAL A 34 -0.10 14.41 9.79
C VAL A 34 -0.62 12.98 9.60
N ASP A 35 -1.93 12.81 9.44
CA ASP A 35 -2.54 11.50 9.19
C ASP A 35 -2.11 10.91 7.84
N LEU A 36 -2.02 11.73 6.80
CA LEU A 36 -1.55 11.31 5.48
C LEU A 36 -0.10 10.85 5.52
N VAL A 37 0.78 11.61 6.20
CA VAL A 37 2.18 11.24 6.41
C VAL A 37 2.28 9.96 7.25
N ASN A 38 1.49 9.83 8.31
CA ASN A 38 1.48 8.62 9.14
C ASN A 38 1.05 7.38 8.35
N ARG A 39 0.05 7.48 7.48
CA ARG A 39 -0.38 6.38 6.61
C ARG A 39 0.71 5.98 5.62
N GLN A 40 1.41 6.96 5.06
CA GLN A 40 2.56 6.71 4.19
C GLN A 40 3.68 6.01 4.96
N ILE A 41 4.07 6.52 6.13
CA ILE A 41 5.10 5.91 7.00
C ILE A 41 4.74 4.47 7.38
N GLN A 42 3.48 4.21 7.78
CA GLN A 42 3.03 2.86 8.09
C GLN A 42 3.14 1.93 6.88
N ALA A 43 2.74 2.38 5.70
CA ALA A 43 2.91 1.61 4.48
C ALA A 43 4.39 1.35 4.16
N PHE A 44 5.29 2.30 4.42
CA PHE A 44 6.72 2.10 4.23
C PHE A 44 7.35 1.16 5.27
N SER A 45 6.84 1.13 6.51
CA SER A 45 7.28 0.16 7.53
C SER A 45 7.00 -1.31 7.14
N PHE A 46 6.07 -1.56 6.21
CA PHE A 46 5.88 -2.89 5.62
C PHE A 46 6.97 -3.26 4.60
N PHE A 47 7.64 -2.29 3.99
CA PHE A 47 8.69 -2.50 3.00
C PHE A 47 10.10 -2.54 3.58
N ASP A 48 10.28 -2.05 4.80
CA ASP A 48 11.61 -1.84 5.36
C ASP A 48 11.74 -2.44 6.77
N GLN A 49 12.25 -3.67 6.85
CA GLN A 49 12.74 -4.25 8.11
C GLN A 49 14.28 -4.20 8.23
N HIS A 50 15.02 -3.81 7.18
CA HIS A 50 16.47 -3.99 7.15
C HIS A 50 17.32 -2.92 6.43
N GLU A 51 16.77 -1.87 5.84
CA GLU A 51 17.54 -0.89 5.09
C GLU A 51 17.58 0.52 5.71
N LYS A 52 18.71 1.18 5.48
CA LYS A 52 19.11 2.42 6.15
C LYS A 52 18.30 3.62 5.66
N SER A 53 17.98 4.48 6.62
CA SER A 53 17.18 5.72 6.65
C SER A 53 17.41 6.81 5.57
N THR A 54 18.05 6.53 4.43
CA THR A 54 18.37 7.53 3.40
C THR A 54 18.07 7.04 1.98
N LYS A 55 16.87 6.47 1.76
CA LYS A 55 16.41 6.14 0.40
C LYS A 55 15.59 7.28 -0.19
N GLU A 56 15.87 7.54 -1.47
CA GLU A 56 15.27 8.62 -2.26
C GLU A 56 13.78 8.33 -2.53
N LEU A 57 12.91 9.08 -1.86
CA LEU A 57 11.46 8.84 -1.76
C LEU A 57 10.72 8.88 -3.10
N SER A 58 11.25 9.60 -4.10
CA SER A 58 10.65 9.66 -5.44
C SER A 58 10.69 8.29 -6.15
N LYS A 59 11.70 7.46 -5.89
CA LYS A 59 11.90 6.16 -6.54
C LYS A 59 11.06 5.03 -5.94
N GLN A 60 10.58 5.17 -4.70
CA GLN A 60 9.73 4.16 -4.04
C GLN A 60 8.23 4.42 -4.22
N SER A 61 7.84 5.59 -4.72
CA SER A 61 6.45 5.94 -5.01
C SER A 61 5.78 4.96 -5.97
N ALA A 62 6.48 4.52 -7.01
CA ALA A 62 5.99 3.53 -7.96
C ALA A 62 5.74 2.16 -7.30
N ALA A 63 6.68 1.68 -6.48
CA ALA A 63 6.53 0.41 -5.76
C ALA A 63 5.35 0.44 -4.79
N PHE A 64 5.15 1.56 -4.10
CA PHE A 64 3.99 1.78 -3.24
C PHE A 64 2.68 1.77 -4.04
N LEU A 65 2.60 2.46 -5.17
CA LEU A 65 1.42 2.46 -6.04
C LEU A 65 1.10 1.06 -6.57
N TRP A 66 2.13 0.31 -7.00
CA TRP A 66 1.98 -1.08 -7.41
C TRP A 66 1.45 -1.97 -6.28
N PHE A 67 1.92 -1.77 -5.05
CA PHE A 67 1.43 -2.51 -3.90
C PHE A 67 -0.01 -2.13 -3.52
N GLN A 68 -0.36 -0.85 -3.57
CA GLN A 68 -1.74 -0.40 -3.35
C GLN A 68 -2.68 -1.00 -4.39
N LEU A 69 -2.28 -0.97 -5.68
CA LEU A 69 -3.04 -1.59 -6.77
C LEU A 69 -3.16 -3.11 -6.56
N PHE A 70 -2.07 -3.78 -6.19
CA PHE A 70 -2.06 -5.20 -5.91
C PHE A 70 -3.05 -5.55 -4.79
N ASN A 71 -3.00 -4.86 -3.65
CA ASN A 71 -3.93 -5.08 -2.55
C ASN A 71 -5.39 -4.80 -2.96
N TYR A 72 -5.61 -3.73 -3.72
CA TYR A 72 -6.94 -3.37 -4.22
C TYR A 72 -7.53 -4.44 -5.13
N VAL A 73 -6.73 -5.00 -6.04
CA VAL A 73 -7.15 -6.08 -6.94
C VAL A 73 -7.38 -7.36 -6.15
N VAL A 74 -6.44 -7.77 -5.30
CA VAL A 74 -6.53 -9.01 -4.50
C VAL A 74 -7.74 -8.98 -3.56
N ALA A 75 -8.03 -7.83 -2.93
CA ALA A 75 -9.18 -7.68 -2.03
C ALA A 75 -10.54 -7.83 -2.75
N ARG A 76 -10.57 -7.63 -4.07
CA ARG A 76 -11.77 -7.74 -4.91
C ARG A 76 -11.89 -9.09 -5.62
N LEU A 77 -10.88 -9.94 -5.51
CA LEU A 77 -10.98 -11.30 -6.03
C LEU A 77 -12.05 -12.07 -5.25
N PRO A 78 -12.83 -12.92 -5.93
CA PRO A 78 -13.78 -13.79 -5.26
C PRO A 78 -13.04 -14.67 -4.23
N GLN A 79 -13.49 -14.67 -2.98
CA GLN A 79 -12.88 -15.49 -1.92
C GLN A 79 -13.47 -16.90 -1.90
N ASN A 80 -13.57 -17.53 -3.07
CA ASN A 80 -14.11 -18.87 -3.22
C ASN A 80 -13.02 -19.83 -3.73
N GLN A 81 -13.29 -21.14 -3.58
CA GLN A 81 -12.34 -22.18 -3.95
C GLN A 81 -12.00 -22.17 -5.45
N GLN A 82 -12.96 -21.79 -6.30
CA GLN A 82 -12.75 -21.67 -7.75
C GLN A 82 -11.73 -20.58 -8.08
N ALA A 83 -11.82 -19.41 -7.45
CA ALA A 83 -10.85 -18.33 -7.64
C ALA A 83 -9.45 -18.72 -7.12
N LYS A 84 -9.36 -19.46 -6.01
CA LYS A 84 -8.08 -20.05 -5.54
C LYS A 84 -7.47 -20.95 -6.61
N GLN A 85 -8.27 -21.87 -7.17
CA GLN A 85 -7.81 -22.80 -8.21
C GLN A 85 -7.35 -22.07 -9.47
N GLN A 86 -8.09 -21.05 -9.90
CA GLN A 86 -7.72 -20.21 -11.03
C GLN A 86 -6.39 -19.47 -10.79
N MET A 87 -6.18 -18.91 -9.60
CA MET A 87 -4.93 -18.26 -9.22
C MET A 87 -3.75 -19.24 -9.24
N VAL A 88 -3.93 -20.44 -8.67
CA VAL A 88 -2.91 -21.50 -8.69
C VAL A 88 -2.57 -21.90 -10.13
N GLN A 89 -3.57 -22.06 -11.00
CA GLN A 89 -3.34 -22.43 -12.39
C GLN A 89 -2.55 -21.35 -13.15
N ILE A 90 -2.92 -20.07 -12.97
CA ILE A 90 -2.17 -18.94 -13.57
C ILE A 90 -0.70 -18.98 -13.17
N PHE A 91 -0.39 -19.26 -11.90
CA PHE A 91 1.00 -19.37 -11.46
C PHE A 91 1.71 -20.60 -12.02
N LYS A 92 1.05 -21.76 -12.09
CA LYS A 92 1.64 -22.95 -12.73
C LYS A 92 1.97 -22.70 -14.20
N ASP A 93 1.10 -21.98 -14.91
CA ASP A 93 1.31 -21.62 -16.32
C ASP A 93 2.46 -20.62 -16.48
N TYR A 94 2.54 -19.61 -15.60
CA TYR A 94 3.61 -18.60 -15.61
C TYR A 94 4.99 -19.20 -15.30
N TYR A 95 5.08 -20.04 -14.28
CA TYR A 95 6.32 -20.70 -13.86
C TYR A 95 6.57 -22.03 -14.57
N ARG A 96 5.91 -22.26 -15.71
CA ARG A 96 6.10 -23.48 -16.48
C ARG A 96 7.57 -23.68 -16.83
N GLY A 97 8.11 -24.85 -16.47
CA GLY A 97 9.52 -25.19 -16.68
C GLY A 97 10.45 -24.78 -15.53
N ASN A 98 9.96 -24.09 -14.51
CA ASN A 98 10.70 -23.83 -13.28
C ASN A 98 10.26 -24.81 -12.19
N GLU A 99 10.91 -25.98 -12.12
CA GLU A 99 10.52 -27.06 -11.21
C GLU A 99 10.52 -26.65 -9.72
N SER A 100 11.41 -25.75 -9.32
CA SER A 100 11.45 -25.24 -7.93
C SER A 100 10.20 -24.44 -7.58
N GLU A 101 9.79 -23.52 -8.45
CA GLU A 101 8.60 -22.69 -8.23
C GLU A 101 7.32 -23.54 -8.31
N ILE A 102 7.26 -24.50 -9.23
CA ILE A 102 6.13 -25.44 -9.32
C ILE A 102 5.98 -26.25 -8.02
N LYS A 103 7.08 -26.74 -7.43
CA LYS A 103 7.03 -27.44 -6.12
C LYS A 103 6.50 -26.56 -5.00
N LEU A 104 6.90 -25.29 -4.95
CA LEU A 104 6.39 -24.32 -3.97
C LEU A 104 4.89 -24.08 -4.15
N ILE A 105 4.41 -23.98 -5.39
CA ILE A 105 2.98 -23.80 -5.70
C ILE A 105 2.18 -25.04 -5.27
N GLU A 106 2.70 -26.25 -5.50
CA GLU A 106 2.05 -27.49 -5.05
C GLU A 106 2.00 -27.61 -3.52
N GLU A 107 3.07 -27.22 -2.83
CA GLU A 107 3.10 -27.17 -1.38
C GLU A 107 2.09 -26.18 -0.84
N PHE A 108 2.03 -24.97 -1.42
CA PHE A 108 1.01 -23.98 -1.09
C PHE A 108 -0.40 -24.55 -1.28
N GLU A 109 -0.66 -25.21 -2.41
CA GLU A 109 -1.98 -25.77 -2.70
C GLU A 109 -2.42 -26.80 -1.64
N LYS A 110 -1.49 -27.64 -1.18
CA LYS A 110 -1.71 -28.69 -0.16
C LYS A 110 -1.81 -28.16 1.26
N THR A 111 -0.99 -27.19 1.63
CA THR A 111 -0.83 -26.75 3.02
C THR A 111 -1.70 -25.54 3.37
N TYR A 112 -2.08 -24.74 2.37
CA TYR A 112 -2.86 -23.53 2.60
C TYR A 112 -4.28 -23.85 3.07
N ARG A 113 -4.61 -23.37 4.28
CA ARG A 113 -5.98 -23.29 4.80
C ARG A 113 -6.36 -21.84 5.07
N SER A 114 -7.54 -21.44 4.60
CA SER A 114 -8.07 -20.08 4.77
C SER A 114 -8.17 -19.68 6.24
N GLU A 115 -8.43 -20.63 7.13
CA GLU A 115 -8.50 -20.46 8.58
C GLU A 115 -7.18 -19.96 9.20
N TYR A 116 -6.04 -20.29 8.58
CA TYR A 116 -4.71 -19.83 9.02
C TYR A 116 -4.29 -18.50 8.36
N ALA A 117 -5.00 -18.04 7.33
CA ALA A 117 -4.65 -16.81 6.62
C ALA A 117 -4.73 -15.55 7.52
N LEU A 118 -5.56 -15.59 8.58
CA LEU A 118 -5.68 -14.52 9.56
C LEU A 118 -4.75 -14.68 10.79
N HIS A 119 -4.18 -15.87 11.02
CA HIS A 119 -3.26 -16.12 12.13
C HIS A 119 -1.85 -15.53 11.89
N SER A 120 -1.47 -15.29 10.63
CA SER A 120 -0.21 -14.61 10.27
C SER A 120 -0.17 -13.15 10.72
N LYS A 121 -1.30 -12.54 11.10
CA LYS A 121 -1.37 -11.17 11.64
C LYS A 121 -1.15 -11.06 13.16
N LYS A 122 -1.07 -12.18 13.90
CA LYS A 122 -1.04 -12.17 15.39
C LYS A 122 0.20 -12.80 16.04
N LYS A 123 1.24 -13.19 15.29
CA LYS A 123 2.52 -13.63 15.89
C LYS A 123 3.65 -12.67 15.55
N LYS A 124 3.71 -11.57 16.31
CA LYS A 124 4.96 -10.92 16.71
C LYS A 124 4.82 -10.67 18.22
N VAL A 125 5.37 -11.58 19.02
CA VAL A 125 5.80 -11.35 20.41
C VAL A 125 7.31 -11.35 20.37
#